data_AF-A0A7Y4X0S0-F1
#
_entry.id   AF-A0A7Y4X0S0-F1
#
_cell.length_a   1.000
_cell.length_b   1.000
_cell.length_c   1.000
_cell.angle_alpha   90.00
_cell.angle_beta   90.00
_cell.angle_gamma   90.00
#
_symmetry.space_group_name_H-M   'P 1'
#
loop_
_entity.id
_entity.type
_entity.pdbx_description
1 polymer ?
#
loop_
_entity_poly.entity_id
_entity_poly.type
_entity_poly.pdbx_seq_one_letter_code
_entity_poly.pdbx_strand_id
1 'polypeptide(L)'
;MTPKRPTIVPEEVWEQAPAAVQVVLSGLVTYYEQRITQLEGEVRELTARLNQNSQNSSKPPSSDGPHVKRKPPKPASGRKAGGQFGHAPHQRALVPLENVDTVVTCKPVQCRRCGGELTGSDPAPIRQQVVELPPVQPLLTE
;
A
#
# COMPACT_ATOMS: atom_id res chain seq x y z
N MET A 1 -15.72 -22.02 50.20
CA MET A 1 -15.44 -20.63 49.75
C MET A 1 -16.71 -19.83 50.00
N THR A 2 -16.61 -18.69 50.66
CA THR A 2 -17.76 -17.81 50.92
C THR A 2 -18.25 -17.21 49.59
N PRO A 3 -19.55 -17.29 49.27
CA PRO A 3 -20.09 -16.72 48.04
C PRO A 3 -19.92 -15.19 48.06
N LYS A 4 -19.41 -14.62 46.97
CA LYS A 4 -19.21 -13.18 46.85
C LYS A 4 -20.53 -12.51 46.51
N ARG A 5 -21.01 -11.57 47.33
CA ARG A 5 -22.20 -10.77 47.04
C ARG A 5 -22.03 -10.02 45.71
N PRO A 6 -22.95 -10.18 44.74
CA PRO A 6 -22.98 -9.34 43.55
C PRO A 6 -23.30 -7.89 43.90
N THR A 7 -22.64 -6.94 43.25
CA THR A 7 -22.79 -5.50 43.53
C THR A 7 -24.23 -4.99 43.34
N ILE A 8 -24.99 -5.65 42.46
CA ILE A 8 -26.39 -5.30 42.16
C ILE A 8 -27.39 -5.71 43.25
N VAL A 9 -26.99 -6.61 44.16
CA VAL A 9 -27.86 -7.09 45.24
C VAL A 9 -27.56 -6.30 46.51
N PRO A 10 -28.55 -5.61 47.13
CA PRO A 10 -28.37 -4.92 48.40
C PRO A 10 -27.86 -5.84 49.51
N GLU A 11 -27.05 -5.31 50.43
CA GLU A 11 -26.45 -6.11 51.52
C GLU A 11 -27.52 -6.77 52.41
N GLU A 12 -28.57 -6.02 52.77
CA GLU A 12 -29.66 -6.52 53.60
C GLU A 12 -30.38 -7.72 52.99
N VAL A 13 -30.55 -7.72 51.67
CA VAL A 13 -31.19 -8.81 50.92
C VAL A 13 -30.27 -10.03 50.84
N TRP A 14 -28.96 -9.78 50.72
CA TRP A 14 -27.95 -10.84 50.68
C TRP A 14 -27.84 -11.58 52.01
N GLU A 15 -27.75 -10.84 53.12
CA GLU A 15 -27.68 -11.37 54.49
C GLU A 15 -28.91 -12.23 54.85
N GLN A 16 -30.09 -11.86 54.35
CA GLN A 16 -31.34 -12.61 54.58
C GLN A 16 -31.50 -13.84 53.66
N ALA A 17 -30.73 -13.93 52.58
CA ALA A 17 -30.86 -15.02 51.63
C ALA A 17 -30.24 -16.32 52.18
N PRO A 18 -30.87 -17.50 51.98
CA PRO A 18 -30.27 -18.78 52.35
C PRO A 18 -28.91 -18.99 51.68
N ALA A 19 -27.96 -19.60 52.38
CA ALA A 19 -26.60 -19.83 51.87
C ALA A 19 -26.57 -20.55 50.51
N ALA A 20 -27.50 -21.49 50.26
CA ALA A 20 -27.64 -22.16 48.98
C ALA A 20 -27.98 -21.19 47.83
N VAL A 21 -28.87 -20.22 48.08
CA VAL A 21 -29.26 -19.20 47.10
C VAL A 21 -28.09 -18.25 46.84
N GLN A 22 -27.37 -17.84 47.88
CA GLN A 22 -26.16 -17.02 47.75
C GLN A 22 -25.13 -17.67 46.82
N VAL A 23 -24.84 -18.96 47.02
CA VAL A 23 -23.89 -19.72 46.16
C VAL A 23 -24.34 -19.75 44.70
N VAL A 24 -25.60 -20.09 44.45
CA VAL A 24 -26.14 -20.15 43.08
C VAL A 24 -26.10 -18.77 42.42
N LEU A 25 -26.51 -17.72 43.14
CA LEU A 25 -26.53 -16.36 42.61
C LEU A 25 -25.12 -15.85 42.27
N SER A 26 -24.15 -16.00 43.18
CA SER A 26 -22.75 -15.63 42.91
C SER A 26 -22.19 -16.40 41.72
N GLY A 27 -22.50 -17.70 41.62
CA GLY A 27 -22.07 -18.54 40.51
C GLY A 27 -22.65 -18.07 39.17
N LEU A 28 -23.95 -17.79 39.13
CA LEU A 28 -24.62 -17.27 37.93
C LEU A 28 -24.05 -15.92 37.51
N VAL A 29 -23.88 -14.98 38.44
CA VAL A 29 -23.31 -13.66 38.13
C VAL A 29 -21.90 -13.81 37.57
N THR A 30 -21.06 -14.62 38.22
CA THR A 30 -19.68 -14.86 37.75
C THR A 30 -19.69 -15.48 36.34
N TYR A 31 -20.56 -16.46 36.09
CA TYR A 31 -20.70 -17.09 34.77
C TYR A 31 -21.12 -16.08 33.69
N TYR A 32 -22.12 -15.24 33.98
CA TYR A 32 -22.59 -14.23 33.02
C TYR A 32 -21.58 -13.11 32.81
N GLU A 33 -20.86 -12.66 33.84
CA GLU A 33 -19.77 -11.68 33.69
C GLU A 33 -18.66 -12.22 32.78
N GLN A 34 -18.25 -13.48 32.96
CA GLN A 34 -17.30 -14.14 32.07
C GLN A 34 -17.83 -14.23 30.63
N ARG A 35 -19.09 -14.61 30.47
CA ARG A 35 -19.70 -14.74 29.14
C ARG A 35 -19.82 -13.39 28.42
N ILE A 36 -20.20 -12.33 29.14
CA ILE A 36 -20.26 -10.96 28.60
C ILE A 36 -18.86 -10.51 28.18
N THR A 37 -17.85 -10.71 29.03
CA THR A 37 -16.47 -10.32 28.72
C THR A 37 -15.96 -11.03 27.46
N GLN A 38 -16.26 -12.33 27.31
CA GLN A 38 -15.93 -13.09 26.11
C GLN A 38 -16.63 -12.50 24.87
N LEU A 39 -17.95 -12.30 24.93
CA LEU A 39 -18.74 -11.80 23.81
C LEU A 39 -18.33 -10.38 23.40
N GLU A 40 -18.07 -9.50 24.36
CA GLU A 40 -17.56 -8.15 24.09
C GLU A 40 -16.17 -8.19 23.41
N GLY A 41 -15.32 -9.14 23.81
CA GLY A 41 -14.05 -9.41 23.14
C GLY A 41 -14.23 -9.83 21.69
N GLU A 42 -15.11 -10.81 21.44
CA GLU A 42 -15.42 -11.30 20.09
C GLU A 42 -16.02 -10.19 19.22
N VAL A 43 -16.97 -9.40 19.75
CA VAL A 43 -17.55 -8.26 19.05
C VAL A 43 -16.48 -7.23 18.70
N ARG A 44 -15.58 -6.89 19.64
CA ARG A 44 -14.48 -5.96 19.39
C ARG A 44 -13.55 -6.45 18.29
N GLU A 45 -13.20 -7.73 18.29
CA GLU A 45 -12.35 -8.31 17.26
C GLU A 45 -13.02 -8.32 15.89
N LEU A 46 -14.28 -8.78 15.81
CA LEU A 46 -15.03 -8.84 14.56
C LEU A 46 -15.27 -7.45 13.98
N THR A 47 -15.62 -6.48 14.81
CA THR A 47 -15.79 -5.08 14.39
C THR A 47 -14.47 -4.46 13.94
N ALA A 48 -13.35 -4.75 14.61
CA ALA A 48 -12.03 -4.32 14.16
C ALA A 48 -11.68 -4.92 12.79
N ARG A 49 -11.94 -6.21 12.57
CA ARG A 49 -11.71 -6.87 11.27
C ARG A 49 -12.58 -6.29 10.17
N LEU A 50 -13.86 -6.02 10.43
CA LEU A 50 -14.78 -5.41 9.47
C LEU A 50 -14.38 -3.97 9.08
N ASN A 51 -13.82 -3.22 10.02
CA ASN A 51 -13.38 -1.84 9.78
C ASN A 51 -11.99 -1.73 9.14
N GLN A 52 -11.31 -2.83 8.85
CA GLN A 52 -10.03 -2.80 8.13
C GLN A 52 -10.24 -2.50 6.64
N ASN A 53 -9.49 -1.52 6.14
CA ASN A 53 -9.40 -1.16 4.72
C ASN A 53 -7.96 -0.79 4.36
N SER A 54 -7.69 -0.52 3.09
CA SER A 54 -6.34 -0.16 2.60
C SER A 54 -5.76 1.09 3.27
N GLN A 55 -6.59 1.93 3.90
CA GLN A 55 -6.15 3.16 4.56
C GLN A 55 -5.63 2.91 5.98
N ASN A 56 -6.06 1.83 6.64
CA ASN A 56 -5.71 1.55 8.05
C ASN A 56 -5.06 0.17 8.29
N SER A 57 -4.80 -0.62 7.24
CA SER A 57 -4.34 -2.02 7.41
C SER A 57 -3.09 -2.43 6.62
N SER A 58 -2.35 -1.50 6.01
CA SER A 58 -1.20 -1.78 5.12
C SER A 58 -1.50 -2.71 3.93
N LYS A 59 -2.76 -3.12 3.75
CA LYS A 59 -3.23 -3.90 2.60
C LYS A 59 -3.30 -3.01 1.36
N PRO A 60 -3.06 -3.55 0.16
CA PRO A 60 -3.14 -2.77 -1.06
C PRO A 60 -4.60 -2.32 -1.32
N PRO A 61 -4.80 -1.15 -1.98
CA PRO A 61 -6.14 -0.66 -2.35
C PRO A 61 -6.97 -1.61 -3.22
N SER A 62 -6.32 -2.58 -3.88
CA SER A 62 -7.00 -3.63 -4.66
C SER A 62 -7.71 -4.67 -3.79
N SER A 63 -7.38 -4.75 -2.49
CA SER A 63 -8.04 -5.63 -1.53
C SER A 63 -9.32 -5.04 -0.94
N ASP A 64 -9.59 -3.76 -1.18
CA ASP A 64 -10.83 -3.12 -0.74
C ASP A 64 -12.02 -3.60 -1.59
N GLY A 65 -13.13 -3.95 -0.93
CA GLY A 65 -14.37 -4.38 -1.60
C GLY A 65 -15.07 -3.25 -2.38
N PRO A 66 -16.05 -3.57 -3.24
CA PRO A 66 -16.72 -2.60 -4.12
C PRO A 66 -17.47 -1.47 -3.38
N HIS A 67 -17.77 -1.66 -2.10
CA HIS A 67 -18.45 -0.66 -1.26
C HIS A 67 -17.50 0.38 -0.64
N VAL A 68 -16.19 0.16 -0.71
CA VAL A 68 -15.20 1.08 -0.14
C VAL A 68 -14.98 2.25 -1.10
N LYS A 69 -15.42 3.45 -0.69
CA LYS A 69 -15.22 4.67 -1.48
C LYS A 69 -13.74 5.04 -1.49
N ARG A 70 -13.16 5.14 -2.70
CA ARG A 70 -11.81 5.68 -2.89
C ARG A 70 -11.77 7.13 -2.47
N LYS A 71 -10.66 7.55 -1.84
CA LYS A 71 -10.42 8.96 -1.52
C LYS A 71 -10.41 9.77 -2.83
N PRO A 72 -11.06 10.94 -2.88
CA PRO A 72 -10.95 11.82 -4.04
C PRO A 72 -9.48 12.18 -4.31
N PRO A 73 -9.09 12.34 -5.59
CA PRO A 73 -7.74 12.74 -5.95
C PRO A 73 -7.37 14.04 -5.26
N LYS A 74 -6.10 14.17 -4.88
CA LYS A 74 -5.58 15.41 -4.29
C LYS A 74 -5.73 16.55 -5.33
N PRO A 75 -6.04 17.78 -4.89
CA PRO A 75 -6.07 18.92 -5.79
C PRO A 75 -4.71 19.09 -6.48
N ALA A 76 -4.75 19.55 -7.73
CA ALA A 76 -3.53 19.79 -8.50
C ALA A 76 -2.64 20.79 -7.77
N SER A 77 -1.34 20.50 -7.70
CA SER A 77 -0.38 21.37 -6.98
C SER A 77 -0.16 22.74 -7.65
N GLY A 78 -0.70 22.96 -8.86
CA GLY A 78 -0.44 24.14 -9.67
C GLY A 78 0.98 24.23 -10.23
N ARG A 79 1.88 23.31 -9.87
CA ARG A 79 3.26 23.29 -10.37
C ARG A 79 3.30 22.75 -11.80
N LYS A 80 4.10 23.41 -12.65
CA LYS A 80 4.40 22.89 -13.99
C LYS A 80 5.09 21.53 -13.88
N ALA A 81 4.83 20.65 -14.83
CA ALA A 81 5.54 19.38 -14.94
C ALA A 81 7.03 19.65 -15.21
N GLY A 82 7.91 18.92 -14.52
CA GLY A 82 9.37 19.04 -14.66
C GLY A 82 10.09 19.36 -13.35
N GLY A 83 11.37 19.71 -13.48
CA GLY A 83 12.22 20.10 -12.36
C GLY A 83 11.67 21.33 -11.61
N GLN A 84 11.97 21.41 -10.32
CA GLN A 84 11.61 22.58 -9.51
C GLN A 84 12.44 23.80 -9.94
N PHE A 85 11.88 25.00 -9.78
CA PHE A 85 12.58 26.26 -10.08
C PHE A 85 13.87 26.35 -9.25
N GLY A 86 15.00 26.64 -9.91
CA GLY A 86 16.32 26.71 -9.28
C GLY A 86 17.11 25.39 -9.25
N HIS A 87 16.52 24.26 -9.65
CA HIS A 87 17.26 23.01 -9.79
C HIS A 87 17.89 22.91 -11.17
N ALA A 88 19.21 22.71 -11.21
CA ALA A 88 19.92 22.46 -12.45
C ALA A 88 19.41 21.17 -13.12
N PRO A 89 19.27 21.14 -14.45
CA PRO A 89 18.84 19.94 -15.15
C PRO A 89 19.94 18.86 -15.07
N HIS A 90 19.56 17.66 -14.66
CA HIS A 90 20.40 16.47 -14.83
C HIS A 90 20.16 15.90 -16.23
N GLN A 91 20.91 16.38 -17.20
CA GLN A 91 20.87 15.87 -18.57
C GLN A 91 22.14 15.10 -18.91
N ARG A 92 22.00 13.98 -19.63
CA ARG A 92 23.12 13.29 -20.25
C ARG A 92 23.45 14.02 -21.54
N ALA A 93 24.55 14.78 -21.55
CA ALA A 93 25.04 15.42 -22.76
C ALA A 93 25.47 14.35 -23.78
N LEU A 94 25.19 14.59 -25.05
CA LEU A 94 25.68 13.73 -26.13
C LEU A 94 27.20 13.86 -26.21
N VAL A 95 27.87 12.72 -26.34
CA VAL A 95 29.31 12.68 -26.58
C VAL A 95 29.60 13.14 -28.03
N PRO A 96 30.73 13.85 -28.27
CA PRO A 96 31.17 14.22 -29.62
C PRO A 96 31.25 13.00 -30.54
N LEU A 97 30.97 13.19 -31.84
CA LEU A 97 30.91 12.07 -32.79
C LEU A 97 32.26 11.35 -32.92
N GLU A 98 33.39 12.06 -32.78
CA GLU A 98 34.71 11.44 -32.78
C GLU A 98 34.96 10.43 -31.64
N ASN A 99 34.16 10.50 -30.58
CA ASN A 99 34.29 9.68 -29.39
C ASN A 99 33.16 8.63 -29.27
N VAL A 100 32.42 8.38 -30.36
CA VAL A 100 31.37 7.36 -30.42
C VAL A 100 31.90 6.15 -31.18
N ASP A 101 31.83 4.96 -30.57
CA ASP A 101 32.35 3.72 -31.16
C ASP A 101 31.57 3.28 -32.41
N THR A 102 30.26 3.51 -32.44
CA THR A 102 29.40 3.09 -33.57
C THR A 102 28.21 4.03 -33.75
N VAL A 103 27.93 4.39 -35.01
CA VAL A 103 26.77 5.21 -35.40
C VAL A 103 25.82 4.37 -36.23
N VAL A 104 24.59 4.20 -35.76
CA VAL A 104 23.52 3.50 -36.47
C VAL A 104 22.50 4.52 -36.99
N THR A 105 22.41 4.67 -38.31
CA THR A 105 21.48 5.61 -38.95
C THR A 105 20.06 5.05 -38.97
N CYS A 106 19.18 5.58 -38.13
CA CYS A 106 17.76 5.20 -38.07
C CYS A 106 16.89 6.09 -38.99
N LYS A 107 17.09 5.98 -40.31
CA LYS A 107 16.29 6.75 -41.30
C LYS A 107 15.15 5.89 -41.87
N PRO A 108 13.87 6.27 -41.68
CA PRO A 108 12.76 5.55 -42.29
C PRO A 108 12.71 5.82 -43.80
N VAL A 109 12.53 4.76 -44.59
CA VAL A 109 12.35 4.85 -46.06
C VAL A 109 10.89 4.97 -46.47
N GLN A 110 9.96 4.63 -45.57
CA GLN A 110 8.52 4.63 -45.82
C GLN A 110 7.75 5.14 -44.60
N CYS A 111 6.60 5.74 -44.85
CA CYS A 111 5.70 6.20 -43.81
C CYS A 111 5.09 5.01 -43.08
N ARG A 112 5.30 4.92 -41.76
CA ARG A 112 4.74 3.85 -40.92
C ARG A 112 3.21 3.71 -41.01
N ARG A 113 2.48 4.78 -41.37
CA ARG A 113 1.01 4.79 -41.40
C ARG A 113 0.42 4.43 -42.77
N CYS A 114 0.95 4.99 -43.86
CA CYS A 114 0.37 4.81 -45.19
C CYS A 114 1.27 4.03 -46.17
N GLY A 115 2.51 3.71 -45.80
CA GLY A 115 3.46 2.97 -46.64
C GLY A 115 4.08 3.77 -47.78
N GLY A 116 3.67 5.03 -47.99
CA GLY A 116 4.25 5.90 -49.01
C GLY A 116 5.75 6.13 -48.79
N GLU A 117 6.51 6.26 -49.88
CA GLU A 117 7.95 6.50 -49.83
C GLU A 117 8.27 7.85 -49.18
N LEU A 118 9.28 7.84 -48.29
CA LEU A 118 9.79 9.03 -47.65
C LEU A 118 11.10 9.44 -48.31
N THR A 119 11.16 10.68 -48.77
CA THR A 119 12.36 11.33 -49.30
C THR A 119 12.75 12.52 -48.43
N GLY A 120 14.02 12.93 -48.49
CA GLY A 120 14.54 14.03 -47.69
C GLY A 120 15.78 13.66 -46.88
N SER A 121 16.49 14.67 -46.40
CA SER A 121 17.63 14.54 -45.52
C SER A 121 17.45 15.49 -44.35
N ASP A 122 17.67 14.99 -43.14
CA ASP A 122 17.66 15.82 -41.94
C ASP A 122 19.12 16.15 -41.59
N PRO A 123 19.55 17.42 -41.64
CA PRO A 123 20.91 17.80 -41.26
C PRO A 123 21.14 17.75 -39.75
N ALA A 124 20.08 17.68 -38.93
CA ALA A 124 20.16 17.65 -37.47
C ALA A 124 19.23 16.57 -36.87
N PRO A 125 19.47 15.28 -37.18
CA PRO A 125 18.62 14.19 -36.71
C PRO A 125 18.66 14.08 -35.19
N ILE A 126 17.55 13.61 -34.61
CA ILE A 126 17.50 13.28 -33.18
C ILE A 126 18.50 12.17 -32.90
N ARG A 127 19.41 12.42 -31.94
CA ARG A 127 20.43 11.45 -31.52
C ARG A 127 20.00 10.78 -30.22
N GLN A 128 20.04 9.45 -30.21
CA GLN A 128 19.94 8.64 -29.00
C GLN A 128 21.29 7.98 -28.75
N GLN A 129 21.88 8.20 -27.58
CA GLN A 129 23.12 7.56 -27.18
C GLN A 129 22.83 6.40 -26.23
N VAL A 130 23.26 5.21 -26.64
CA VAL A 130 23.22 3.99 -25.83
C VAL A 130 24.65 3.67 -25.43
N VAL A 131 24.87 3.39 -24.15
CA VAL A 131 26.18 3.01 -23.61
C VAL A 131 26.03 1.61 -23.03
N GLU A 132 26.69 0.64 -23.66
CA GLU A 132 26.72 -0.75 -23.23
C GLU A 132 28.17 -1.19 -23.06
N LEU A 133 28.41 -2.03 -22.05
CA LEU A 133 29.71 -2.65 -21.87
C LEU A 133 29.83 -3.81 -22.86
N PRO A 134 30.94 -3.95 -23.61
CA PRO A 134 31.15 -5.14 -24.42
C PRO A 134 31.17 -6.40 -23.54
N PRO A 135 30.88 -7.58 -24.09
CA PRO A 135 30.91 -8.84 -23.33
C PRO A 135 32.21 -9.00 -22.55
N VAL A 136 32.11 -9.08 -21.22
CA VAL A 136 33.27 -9.25 -20.33
C VAL A 136 33.73 -10.69 -20.42
N GLN A 137 35.00 -10.90 -20.76
CA GLN A 137 35.63 -12.22 -20.83
C GLN A 137 36.12 -12.64 -19.43
N PRO A 138 35.84 -13.88 -18.96
CA PRO A 138 36.34 -14.36 -17.68
C PRO A 138 37.84 -14.66 -17.75
N LEU A 139 38.56 -14.43 -16.65
CA LEU A 139 39.93 -14.89 -16.48
C LEU A 139 39.91 -16.33 -15.95
N LEU A 140 40.58 -17.25 -16.65
CA LEU A 140 40.73 -18.64 -16.24
C LEU A 140 42.14 -18.87 -15.68
N THR A 141 42.23 -19.40 -14.46
CA THR A 141 43.48 -19.78 -13.77
C THR A 141 43.29 -21.16 -13.13
N GLU A 142 44.28 -22.03 -13.26
CA GLU A 142 44.37 -23.36 -12.63
C GLU A 142 45.36 -23.34 -11.45
#